data_AF-A0A7Y5S1G5-F1
#
_entry.id   AF-A0A7Y5S1G5-F1
#
_cell.length_a   1.000
_cell.length_b   1.000
_cell.length_c   1.000
_cell.angle_alpha   90.00
_cell.angle_beta   90.00
_cell.angle_gamma   90.00
#
_symmetry.space_group_name_H-M   'P 1'
#
loop_
_entity.id
_entity.type
_entity.pdbx_description
1 polymer ?
#
loop_
_entity_poly.entity_id
_entity_poly.type
_entity_poly.pdbx_seq_one_letter_code
_entity_poly.pdbx_strand_id
1 'polypeptide(L)'
;MAARVSRAEIVTFKADTALLDALRGISNRSEFIRNAVLAALEHLCPLCRGTGTLTPPQRRHWDAFAARHSIAECGDCHAFHLVCPDDPAAEVHVHHRRRKGK
;
A
#
# COMPACT_ATOMS: atom_id res chain seq x y z
N MET A 1 -6.00 -4.88 -31.92
CA MET A 1 -5.93 -4.18 -30.61
C MET A 1 -4.57 -3.50 -30.54
N ALA A 2 -4.51 -2.17 -30.69
CA ALA A 2 -3.26 -1.43 -30.64
C ALA A 2 -2.76 -1.35 -29.19
N ALA A 3 -1.53 -1.82 -28.94
CA ALA A 3 -0.90 -1.73 -27.64
C ALA A 3 -0.66 -0.25 -27.29
N ARG A 4 -1.31 0.24 -26.23
CA ARG A 4 -1.00 1.55 -25.66
C ARG A 4 0.40 1.48 -25.07
N VAL A 5 1.34 2.24 -25.64
CA VAL A 5 2.64 2.50 -25.02
C VAL A 5 2.37 3.25 -23.71
N SER A 6 2.54 2.56 -22.58
CA SER A 6 2.46 3.19 -21.26
C SER A 6 3.59 4.20 -21.13
N ARG A 7 3.24 5.48 -21.04
CA ARG A 7 4.21 6.56 -20.81
C ARG A 7 4.88 6.31 -19.47
N ALA A 8 6.21 6.12 -19.47
CA ALA A 8 6.97 6.00 -18.24
C ALA A 8 7.02 7.37 -17.55
N GLU A 9 6.60 7.42 -16.29
CA GLU A 9 6.76 8.61 -15.44
C GLU A 9 8.11 8.55 -14.72
N ILE A 10 8.76 9.71 -14.57
CA ILE A 10 10.05 9.81 -13.88
C ILE A 10 9.78 10.15 -12.42
N VAL A 11 10.22 9.27 -11.53
CA VAL A 11 10.25 9.49 -10.08
C VAL A 11 11.69 9.70 -9.65
N THR A 12 11.99 10.84 -9.03
CA THR A 12 13.33 11.17 -8.50
C THR A 12 13.27 11.24 -6.98
N PHE A 13 14.17 10.51 -6.32
CA PHE A 13 14.35 10.60 -4.87
C PHE A 13 15.83 10.75 -4.53
N LYS A 14 16.12 11.33 -3.36
CA LYS A 14 17.48 11.43 -2.83
C LYS A 14 17.86 10.10 -2.18
N ALA A 15 18.94 9.49 -2.63
CA ALA A 15 19.52 8.31 -1.99
C ALA A 15 20.56 8.75 -0.95
N ASP A 16 20.55 8.11 0.21
CA ASP A 16 21.62 8.27 1.19
C ASP A 16 22.88 7.52 0.75
N THR A 17 23.98 7.73 1.47
CA THR A 17 25.26 7.08 1.18
C THR A 17 25.17 5.56 1.30
N ALA A 18 24.40 5.04 2.26
CA ALA A 18 24.23 3.61 2.47
C ALA A 18 23.60 2.93 1.25
N LEU A 19 22.53 3.51 0.69
CA LEU A 19 21.88 2.99 -0.52
C LEU A 19 22.79 3.13 -1.74
N LEU A 20 23.49 4.25 -1.91
CA LEU A 20 24.44 4.43 -3.01
C LEU A 20 25.55 3.38 -2.97
N ASP A 21 26.06 3.07 -1.78
CA ASP A 21 27.10 2.07 -1.58
C ASP A 21 26.58 0.65 -1.85
N ALA A 22 25.37 0.31 -1.41
CA ALA A 22 24.74 -0.97 -1.71
C ALA A 22 24.47 -1.17 -3.21
N LEU A 23 24.28 -0.09 -3.96
CA LEU A 23 24.07 -0.13 -5.42
C LEU A 23 25.40 -0.07 -6.22
N ARG A 24 26.57 0.03 -5.56
CA ARG A 24 27.86 -0.02 -6.25
C ARG A 24 28.04 -1.39 -6.91
N GLY A 25 28.60 -1.40 -8.12
CA GLY A 25 28.83 -2.64 -8.88
C GLY A 25 27.62 -3.18 -9.65
N ILE A 26 26.41 -2.69 -9.40
CA ILE A 26 25.23 -3.06 -10.20
C ILE A 26 25.29 -2.33 -11.54
N SER A 27 25.36 -3.09 -12.63
CA SER A 27 25.50 -2.59 -14.00
C SER A 27 24.32 -1.73 -14.44
N ASN A 28 23.08 -2.16 -14.14
CA ASN A 28 21.85 -1.42 -14.42
C ASN A 28 21.06 -1.15 -13.13
N ARG A 29 21.45 -0.08 -12.42
CA ARG A 29 20.83 0.30 -11.15
C ARG A 29 19.34 0.58 -11.29
N SER A 30 18.91 1.23 -12.36
CA SER A 30 17.50 1.59 -12.54
C SER A 30 16.60 0.37 -12.71
N GLU A 31 17.04 -0.63 -13.48
CA GLU A 31 16.31 -1.90 -13.61
C GLU A 31 16.26 -2.66 -12.29
N PHE A 32 17.40 -2.77 -11.60
CA PHE A 32 17.46 -3.40 -10.29
C PHE A 32 16.50 -2.74 -9.29
N ILE A 33 16.54 -1.41 -9.18
CA ILE A 33 15.66 -0.65 -8.28
C ILE A 33 14.20 -0.85 -8.66
N ARG A 34 13.84 -0.83 -9.95
CA ARG A 34 12.46 -1.09 -10.40
C ARG A 34 11.98 -2.47 -9.94
N ASN A 35 12.77 -3.50 -10.20
CA ASN A 35 12.41 -4.87 -9.83
C ASN A 35 12.32 -5.03 -8.30
N ALA A 36 13.25 -4.45 -7.56
CA ALA A 36 13.25 -4.47 -6.09
C ALA A 36 12.02 -3.78 -5.51
N VAL A 37 11.64 -2.62 -6.05
CA VAL A 37 10.43 -1.90 -5.62
C VAL A 37 9.19 -2.73 -5.95
N LEU A 38 9.05 -3.25 -7.17
CA LEU A 38 7.90 -4.10 -7.55
C LEU A 38 7.76 -5.32 -6.63
N ALA A 39 8.86 -6.02 -6.36
CA ALA A 39 8.86 -7.17 -5.44
C ALA A 39 8.49 -6.75 -4.00
N ALA A 40 8.96 -5.59 -3.53
CA ALA A 40 8.57 -5.08 -2.22
C ALA A 40 7.07 -4.74 -2.16
N LEU A 41 6.51 -4.18 -3.25
CA LEU A 41 5.08 -3.86 -3.37
C LEU A 41 4.19 -5.13 -3.28
N GLU A 42 4.67 -6.28 -3.73
CA GLU A 42 3.97 -7.57 -3.61
C GLU A 42 3.83 -8.07 -2.15
N HIS A 43 4.53 -7.47 -1.19
CA HIS A 43 4.48 -7.90 0.21
C HIS A 43 3.96 -6.83 1.17
N LEU A 44 3.53 -5.68 0.65
CA LEU A 44 3.00 -4.62 1.52
C LEU A 44 1.69 -5.05 2.18
N CYS A 45 1.56 -4.67 3.45
CA CYS A 45 0.29 -4.77 4.14
C CYS A 45 -0.68 -3.69 3.59
N PRO A 46 -1.83 -4.08 3.03
CA PRO A 46 -2.75 -3.13 2.40
C PRO A 46 -3.43 -2.17 3.38
N LEU A 47 -3.50 -2.53 4.66
CA LEU A 47 -4.07 -1.67 5.72
C LEU A 47 -3.16 -0.52 6.13
N CYS A 48 -1.84 -0.77 6.27
CA CYS A 48 -0.89 0.26 6.70
C CYS A 48 -0.16 0.94 5.53
N ARG A 49 -0.57 0.63 4.29
CA ARG A 49 0.01 1.14 3.03
C ARG A 49 1.53 0.99 2.95
N GLY A 50 2.03 -0.17 3.38
CA GLY A 50 3.44 -0.50 3.25
C GLY A 50 4.36 -0.01 4.37
N THR A 51 3.82 0.56 5.44
CA THR A 51 4.58 0.78 6.70
C THR A 51 5.00 -0.56 7.35
N GLY A 52 4.28 -1.64 7.02
CA GLY A 52 4.56 -3.00 7.43
C GLY A 52 4.39 -3.99 6.27
N THR A 53 4.89 -5.20 6.46
CA THR A 53 4.88 -6.27 5.46
C THR A 53 4.09 -7.47 5.93
N LEU A 54 3.50 -8.21 4.99
CA LEU A 54 2.90 -9.51 5.24
C LEU A 54 3.90 -10.60 4.89
N THR A 55 4.08 -11.56 5.79
CA THR A 55 4.79 -12.80 5.44
C THR A 55 4.04 -13.55 4.34
N PRO A 56 4.69 -14.44 3.55
CA PRO A 56 4.00 -15.17 2.48
C PRO A 56 2.74 -15.96 2.95
N PRO A 57 2.73 -16.62 4.12
CA PRO A 57 1.50 -17.23 4.65
C PRO A 57 0.42 -16.21 4.99
N GLN A 58 0.77 -15.08 5.63
CA GLN A 58 -0.19 -14.02 5.93
C GLN A 58 -0.77 -13.41 4.66
N ARG A 59 0.05 -13.23 3.62
CA ARG A 59 -0.40 -12.74 2.31
C ARG A 59 -1.46 -13.66 1.71
N ARG A 60 -1.28 -14.97 1.76
CA ARG A 60 -2.30 -15.94 1.28
C ARG A 60 -3.61 -15.83 2.06
N HIS A 61 -3.55 -15.73 3.38
CA HIS A 61 -4.76 -15.55 4.19
C HIS A 61 -5.44 -14.21 3.89
N TRP A 62 -4.65 -13.16 3.69
CA TRP A 62 -5.14 -11.85 3.29
C TRP A 62 -5.83 -11.90 1.92
N ASP A 63 -5.22 -12.52 0.91
CA ASP A 63 -5.81 -12.61 -0.44
C ASP A 63 -7.16 -13.34 -0.41
N ALA A 64 -7.28 -14.41 0.39
CA ALA A 64 -8.54 -15.12 0.58
C ALA A 64 -9.60 -14.25 1.29
N PHE A 65 -9.19 -13.47 2.29
CA PHE A 65 -10.06 -12.54 3.00
C PHE A 65 -10.54 -11.40 2.09
N ALA A 66 -9.62 -10.80 1.33
CA ALA A 66 -9.86 -9.68 0.42
C ALA A 66 -10.69 -10.06 -0.82
N ALA A 67 -10.90 -11.35 -1.09
CA ALA A 67 -11.81 -11.82 -2.13
C ALA A 67 -13.28 -11.45 -1.84
N ARG A 68 -13.63 -11.25 -0.57
CA ARG A 68 -14.99 -10.92 -0.12
C ARG A 68 -15.07 -9.66 0.73
N HIS A 69 -13.94 -9.06 1.09
CA HIS A 69 -13.86 -7.85 1.90
C HIS A 69 -13.04 -6.81 1.17
N SER A 70 -13.37 -5.55 1.34
CA SER A 70 -12.61 -4.43 0.76
C SER A 70 -12.01 -3.56 1.85
N ILE A 71 -11.09 -2.67 1.45
CA ILE A 71 -10.60 -1.59 2.28
C ILE A 71 -11.22 -0.30 1.75
N ALA A 72 -11.75 0.53 2.64
CA ALA A 72 -12.22 1.88 2.33
C ALA A 72 -11.49 2.92 3.20
N GLU A 73 -11.42 4.16 2.72
CA GLU A 73 -10.93 5.30 3.48
C GLU A 73 -12.12 6.03 4.12
N CYS A 74 -12.05 6.29 5.42
CA CYS A 74 -13.07 7.05 6.14
C CYS A 74 -13.09 8.51 5.67
N GLY A 75 -14.27 9.01 5.28
CA GLY A 75 -14.42 10.40 4.81
C GLY A 75 -14.21 11.49 5.87
N ASP A 76 -14.24 11.14 7.16
CA ASP A 76 -14.12 12.11 8.26
C ASP A 76 -12.69 12.16 8.86
N CYS A 77 -12.03 11.02 9.04
CA CYS A 77 -10.70 10.95 9.66
C CYS A 77 -9.58 10.44 8.74
N HIS A 78 -9.89 10.07 7.49
CA HIS A 78 -8.93 9.54 6.52
C HIS A 78 -8.24 8.23 6.94
N ALA A 79 -8.75 7.56 7.98
CA ALA A 79 -8.27 6.25 8.37
C ALA A 79 -8.83 5.17 7.43
N PHE A 80 -7.99 4.22 7.06
CA PHE A 80 -8.42 3.05 6.29
C PHE A 80 -9.08 2.02 7.21
N HIS A 81 -10.19 1.45 6.79
CA HIS A 81 -10.91 0.40 7.51
C HIS A 81 -11.31 -0.76 6.59
N LEU A 82 -11.57 -1.91 7.21
CA LEU A 82 -12.10 -3.08 6.54
C LEU A 82 -13.61 -2.97 6.36
N VAL A 83 -14.09 -3.37 5.19
CA VAL A 83 -15.50 -3.37 4.81
C VAL A 83 -15.96 -4.80 4.58
N CYS A 84 -16.98 -5.21 5.32
CA CYS A 84 -17.67 -6.47 5.10
C CYS A 84 -18.97 -6.21 4.33
N PRO A 85 -19.14 -6.70 3.09
CA PRO A 85 -20.35 -6.47 2.32
C PRO A 85 -21.58 -7.18 2.89
N ASP A 86 -21.37 -8.26 3.65
CA ASP A 86 -22.44 -9.03 4.31
C ASP A 86 -22.88 -8.40 5.65
N ASP A 87 -22.18 -7.36 6.11
CA ASP A 87 -22.53 -6.60 7.32
C ASP A 87 -22.41 -5.08 7.07
N PRO A 88 -23.38 -4.48 6.35
CA PRO A 88 -23.41 -3.04 6.09
C PRO A 88 -23.62 -2.20 7.36
N ALA A 89 -23.97 -2.82 8.49
CA ALA A 89 -24.17 -2.15 9.78
C ALA A 89 -22.91 -2.13 10.66
N ALA A 90 -21.85 -2.90 10.31
CA ALA A 90 -20.56 -2.84 10.99
C ALA A 90 -19.82 -1.50 10.78
N GLU A 91 -20.21 -0.71 9.79
CA GLU A 91 -19.63 0.60 9.47
C GLU A 91 -20.28 1.76 10.24
N VAL A 92 -20.20 1.73 11.56
CA VAL A 92 -20.42 2.96 12.33
C VAL A 92 -19.16 3.30 13.10
N HIS A 93 -18.16 3.84 12.39
CA HIS A 93 -17.14 4.63 13.04
C HIS A 93 -17.80 5.92 13.55
N VAL A 94 -18.34 5.88 14.77
CA VAL A 94 -18.98 7.04 15.40
C VAL A 94 -17.91 8.04 15.80
N HIS A 95 -17.77 9.13 15.03
CA HIS A 95 -17.04 10.30 15.48
C HIS A 95 -17.80 10.97 16.63
N HIS A 96 -17.40 10.66 17.87
CA HIS A 96 -17.86 11.42 19.03
C HIS A 96 -17.36 12.87 18.89
N ARG A 97 -18.19 13.74 18.30
CA ARG A 97 -17.95 15.18 18.31
C ARG A 97 -17.82 15.61 19.77
N ARG A 98 -16.61 15.94 20.22
CA ARG A 98 -16.43 16.69 21.47
C ARG A 98 -17.23 17.99 21.30
N ARG A 99 -18.37 18.10 21.99
CA ARG A 99 -19.08 19.36 22.17
C ARG A 99 -18.04 20.37 22.66
N LYS A 100 -17.65 21.34 21.84
CA LYS A 100 -16.94 22.52 22.32
C LYS A 100 -17.89 23.22 23.28
N GLY A 101 -17.59 23.09 24.57
CA GLY A 101 -18.28 23.78 25.65
C GLY A 101 -18.18 25.28 25.44
N LYS A 102 -19.31 25.92 25.71
CA LYS A 102 -19.59 27.35 25.68
C LYS A 102 -18.68 28.14 26.62
#